data_AF-A0A085WGE3-F1
#
_entry.id   AF-A0A085WGE3-F1
#
_cell.length_a   1.000
_cell.length_b   1.000
_cell.length_c   1.000
_cell.angle_alpha   90.00
_cell.angle_beta   90.00
_cell.angle_gamma   90.00
#
_symmetry.space_group_name_H-M   'P 1'
#
loop_
_entity.id
_entity.type
_entity.pdbx_description
1 polymer ?
#
loop_
_entity_poly.entity_id
_entity_poly.type
_entity_poly.pdbx_seq_one_letter_code
_entity_poly.pdbx_strand_id
1 'polypeptide(L)'
;MKILRSALLAAFLFVPLTSGLAAGPEDAGPARTEPAAPATPDFPTTEATVSLLEPVGEQCEWVRLDPLSAKRRVLARLDAGCQGGSTALSRDGKKGLVRFWRGAVSMPIFGRPTFPEPFPSNKFRDRLFLVDLTTGAVEELPLPSEGELIEYGFDQGGRMLGLSLESGPVIEQQRPRAVELDGAGRQSTIGGKRPAASMTAHAFAFLGGRWLRMESKSSSDGLGTAALEHRKELGERSIRALDPRFEAHEIEDDVVLDPLYELSPEQPEGQWFEFKSGVHRLAVWGTPFGSDVLATGLIRQLEPEKVNALPSYPYRPNDMMSLRTRGPYLLITLADSGAHPRMYKGRKLVWSSETARAVTLWPK
;
A
#
# COMPACT_ATOMS: atom_id res chain seq x y z
N MET A 1 63.93 -3.05 11.46
CA MET A 1 64.94 -2.80 12.51
C MET A 1 64.99 -1.31 12.83
N LYS A 2 64.37 -0.89 13.93
CA LYS A 2 64.82 0.21 14.80
C LYS A 2 64.06 0.06 16.11
N ILE A 3 64.83 -0.33 17.11
CA ILE A 3 64.49 -0.53 18.52
C ILE A 3 64.84 0.79 19.22
N LEU A 4 64.04 1.23 20.21
CA LEU A 4 64.46 1.78 21.51
C LEU A 4 63.18 2.21 22.28
N ARG A 5 62.81 1.53 23.37
CA ARG A 5 63.20 1.75 24.80
C ARG A 5 62.51 2.98 25.42
N SER A 6 61.53 2.85 26.31
CA SER A 6 61.57 2.40 27.73
C SER A 6 61.74 3.56 28.72
N ALA A 7 60.83 3.65 29.69
CA ALA A 7 61.01 3.88 31.14
C ALA A 7 59.83 4.69 31.71
N LEU A 8 58.93 4.08 32.50
CA LEU A 8 59.01 3.85 33.96
C LEU A 8 59.04 5.13 34.80
N LEU A 9 57.98 5.34 35.60
CA LEU A 9 58.12 5.71 37.00
C LEU A 9 56.94 5.15 37.81
N ALA A 10 57.31 4.48 38.90
CA ALA A 10 56.45 3.82 39.87
C ALA A 10 56.62 4.51 41.24
N ALA A 11 55.56 4.50 42.06
CA ALA A 11 55.60 4.48 43.52
C ALA A 11 54.15 4.26 44.01
N PHE A 12 53.72 3.06 44.41
CA PHE A 12 53.85 2.41 45.72
C PHE A 12 53.35 3.25 46.91
N LEU A 13 52.27 2.76 47.55
CA LEU A 13 51.93 2.74 49.00
C LEU A 13 50.50 2.18 49.08
N PHE A 14 50.06 1.37 50.04
CA PHE A 14 50.66 0.43 50.99
C PHE A 14 49.46 -0.41 51.45
N VAL A 15 49.67 -1.69 51.70
CA VAL A 15 48.66 -2.67 52.13
C VAL A 15 48.31 -2.48 53.61
N PRO A 16 47.10 -2.87 54.06
CA PRO A 16 47.08 -3.97 55.03
C PRO A 16 46.06 -5.06 54.69
N LEU A 17 46.53 -6.30 54.90
CA LEU A 17 45.75 -7.53 54.99
C LEU A 17 44.80 -7.45 56.19
N THR A 18 43.55 -7.89 55.99
CA THR A 18 42.82 -8.67 56.98
C THR A 18 41.98 -9.74 56.29
N SER A 19 42.48 -10.97 56.41
CA SER A 19 41.80 -12.25 56.62
C SER A 19 40.29 -12.37 56.36
N GLY A 20 39.93 -13.37 55.55
CA GLY A 20 39.03 -14.42 56.03
C GLY A 20 37.80 -14.73 55.18
N LEU A 21 37.71 -16.02 54.84
CA LEU A 21 36.53 -16.83 54.52
C LEU A 21 36.02 -16.90 53.08
N ALA A 22 36.06 -18.14 52.61
CA ALA A 22 35.46 -18.70 51.42
C ALA A 22 33.92 -18.73 51.49
N ALA A 23 33.24 -18.56 50.35
CA ALA A 23 32.12 -19.40 49.86
C ALA A 23 31.38 -18.73 48.68
N GLY A 24 31.15 -19.48 47.60
CA GLY A 24 29.92 -19.42 46.78
C GLY A 24 29.82 -18.39 45.63
N PRO A 25 29.42 -18.81 44.43
CA PRO A 25 28.90 -17.93 43.37
C PRO A 25 27.36 -17.93 43.37
N GLU A 26 26.73 -16.82 43.77
CA GLU A 26 25.31 -16.44 43.58
C GLU A 26 25.22 -15.06 44.26
N ASP A 27 24.68 -13.99 43.69
CA ASP A 27 23.37 -13.88 43.07
C ASP A 27 23.34 -12.59 42.23
N ALA A 28 22.90 -12.68 40.97
CA ALA A 28 22.68 -11.52 40.13
C ALA A 28 21.39 -10.84 40.60
N GLY A 29 21.53 -9.67 41.22
CA GLY A 29 20.39 -8.88 41.72
C GLY A 29 19.32 -8.64 40.64
N PRO A 30 18.03 -8.60 41.03
CA PRO A 30 16.92 -8.69 40.09
C PRO A 30 16.95 -7.52 39.12
N ALA A 31 16.85 -7.85 37.83
CA ALA A 31 16.59 -6.90 36.77
C ALA A 31 15.34 -6.09 37.13
N ARG A 32 15.52 -4.77 37.23
CA ARG A 32 14.47 -3.79 37.48
C ARG A 32 13.43 -3.95 36.36
N THR A 33 12.35 -4.67 36.64
CA THR A 33 11.25 -4.83 35.71
C THR A 33 10.57 -3.47 35.61
N GLU A 34 10.80 -2.79 34.49
CA GLU A 34 10.06 -1.58 34.15
C GLU A 34 8.56 -1.94 34.17
N PRO A 35 7.69 -1.14 34.81
CA PRO A 35 6.27 -1.44 34.86
C PRO A 35 5.73 -1.60 33.44
N ALA A 36 5.13 -2.75 33.15
CA ALA A 36 4.41 -2.96 31.90
C ALA A 36 3.42 -1.80 31.72
N ALA A 37 3.52 -1.11 30.60
CA ALA A 37 2.58 -0.06 30.24
C ALA A 37 1.15 -0.61 30.38
N PRO A 38 0.21 0.14 30.99
CA PRO A 38 -1.14 -0.34 31.21
C PRO A 38 -1.75 -0.79 29.88
N ALA A 39 -2.39 -1.96 29.90
CA ALA A 39 -3.11 -2.50 28.75
C ALA A 39 -4.04 -1.42 28.20
N THR A 40 -3.71 -0.92 27.01
CA THR A 40 -4.44 0.15 26.33
C THR A 40 -5.92 -0.28 26.22
N PRO A 41 -6.89 0.56 26.63
CA PRO A 41 -8.30 0.21 26.55
C PRO A 41 -8.68 -0.26 25.15
N ASP A 42 -9.57 -1.25 25.09
CA ASP A 42 -10.08 -1.80 23.83
C ASP A 42 -10.56 -0.66 22.93
N PHE A 43 -9.93 -0.54 21.76
CA PHE A 43 -10.39 0.35 20.71
C PHE A 43 -11.49 -0.41 19.95
N PRO A 44 -12.77 -0.10 20.16
CA PRO A 44 -13.85 -0.86 19.53
C PRO A 44 -13.73 -0.76 18.01
N THR A 45 -13.74 -1.92 17.33
CA THR A 45 -13.77 -1.98 15.87
C THR A 45 -15.20 -1.81 15.40
N THR A 46 -15.44 -0.82 14.56
CA THR A 46 -16.71 -0.63 13.84
C THR A 46 -16.50 -0.83 12.34
N GLU A 47 -17.60 -0.97 11.59
CA GLU A 47 -17.55 -0.99 10.12
C GLU A 47 -17.02 0.31 9.50
N ALA A 48 -16.91 1.40 10.27
CA ALA A 48 -16.30 2.65 9.82
C ALA A 48 -14.81 2.75 10.18
N THR A 49 -14.28 1.89 11.06
CA THR A 49 -12.89 1.99 11.51
C THR A 49 -11.91 1.85 10.35
N VAL A 50 -10.93 2.75 10.27
CA VAL A 50 -9.89 2.77 9.23
C VAL A 50 -8.49 2.62 9.82
N SER A 51 -7.61 2.06 9.00
CA SER A 51 -6.15 2.08 9.12
C SER A 51 -5.64 3.24 8.27
N LEU A 52 -4.84 4.15 8.82
CA LEU A 52 -4.36 5.33 8.10
C LEU A 52 -2.87 5.61 8.34
N LEU A 53 -2.19 6.10 7.30
CA LEU A 53 -0.83 6.62 7.37
C LEU A 53 -0.87 8.14 7.25
N GLU A 54 -0.36 8.84 8.26
CA GLU A 54 -0.40 10.30 8.35
C GLU A 54 0.96 10.93 8.63
N PRO A 55 1.33 11.99 7.88
CA PRO A 55 2.63 12.63 8.05
C PRO A 55 2.67 13.41 9.36
N VAL A 56 3.75 13.23 10.11
CA VAL A 56 4.05 13.97 11.35
C VAL A 56 5.50 14.42 11.30
N GLY A 57 5.72 15.68 10.89
CA GLY A 57 7.07 16.16 10.57
C GLY A 57 7.67 15.38 9.42
N GLU A 58 8.86 14.82 9.62
CA GLU A 58 9.55 13.95 8.65
C GLU A 58 9.20 12.45 8.81
N GLN A 59 8.36 12.12 9.79
CA GLN A 59 7.96 10.75 10.12
C GLN A 59 6.56 10.42 9.64
N CYS A 60 6.23 9.14 9.70
CA CYS A 60 4.91 8.63 9.39
C CYS A 60 4.27 7.95 10.61
N GLU A 61 3.10 8.42 11.01
CA GLU A 61 2.29 7.73 12.01
C GLU A 61 1.34 6.75 11.33
N TRP A 62 1.38 5.49 11.76
CA TRP A 62 0.34 4.52 11.49
C TRP A 62 -0.71 4.60 12.58
N VAL A 63 -1.95 4.91 12.21
CA VAL A 63 -3.03 5.23 13.13
C VAL A 63 -4.25 4.36 12.82
N ARG A 64 -4.94 3.98 13.89
CA ARG A 64 -6.30 3.44 13.86
C ARG A 64 -7.28 4.54 14.23
N LEU A 65 -8.28 4.77 13.39
CA LEU A 65 -9.27 5.82 13.58
C LEU A 65 -10.67 5.24 13.42
N ASP A 66 -11.58 5.61 14.32
CA ASP A 66 -13.02 5.49 14.12
C ASP A 66 -13.54 6.87 13.69
N PRO A 67 -13.92 7.05 12.41
CA PRO A 67 -14.30 8.35 11.90
C PRO A 67 -15.59 8.94 12.52
N LEU A 68 -16.47 8.10 13.05
CA LEU A 68 -17.78 8.53 13.56
C LEU A 68 -17.70 9.03 15.00
N SER A 69 -16.86 8.38 15.80
CA SER A 69 -16.59 8.77 17.19
C SER A 69 -15.36 9.67 17.33
N ALA A 70 -14.63 9.89 16.22
CA ALA A 70 -13.32 10.57 16.18
C ALA A 70 -12.26 9.95 17.12
N LYS A 71 -12.49 8.73 17.63
CA LYS A 71 -11.51 8.02 18.45
C LYS A 71 -10.30 7.69 17.60
N ARG A 72 -9.13 8.02 18.10
CA ARG A 72 -7.84 7.85 17.41
C ARG A 72 -6.86 7.10 18.31
N ARG A 73 -6.11 6.16 17.74
CA ARG A 73 -4.99 5.48 18.41
C ARG A 73 -3.81 5.41 17.45
N VAL A 74 -2.68 5.97 17.85
CA VAL A 74 -1.40 5.76 17.14
C VAL A 74 -0.96 4.33 17.42
N LEU A 75 -0.72 3.56 16.37
CA LEU A 75 -0.24 2.19 16.43
C LEU A 75 1.29 2.16 16.40
N ALA A 76 1.91 2.99 15.57
CA ALA A 76 3.36 3.09 15.46
C ALA A 76 3.80 4.42 14.85
N ARG A 77 5.06 4.78 15.13
CA ARG A 77 5.80 5.87 14.47
C ARG A 77 6.92 5.26 13.65
N LEU A 78 6.91 5.55 12.36
CA LEU A 78 7.82 4.99 11.38
C LEU A 78 8.82 6.09 11.00
N ASP A 79 10.10 5.75 11.02
CA ASP A 79 11.18 6.63 10.59
C ASP A 79 11.24 6.72 9.05
N ALA A 80 10.15 7.13 8.43
CA ALA A 80 9.99 7.29 6.98
C ALA A 80 8.94 8.37 6.69
N GLY A 81 9.01 9.00 5.52
CA GLY A 81 7.91 9.82 5.03
C GLY A 81 6.69 8.95 4.69
N CYS A 82 5.48 9.51 4.73
CA CYS A 82 4.25 8.74 4.48
C CYS A 82 3.92 8.43 3.01
N GLN A 83 4.76 8.87 2.07
CA GLN A 83 4.48 8.72 0.64
C GLN A 83 4.64 7.28 0.18
N GLY A 84 3.74 6.82 -0.68
CA GLY A 84 3.77 5.45 -1.19
C GLY A 84 3.58 4.38 -0.10
N GLY A 85 2.93 4.77 0.99
CA GLY A 85 2.68 3.91 2.13
C GLY A 85 1.52 2.93 1.86
N SER A 86 1.70 1.69 2.30
CA SER A 86 0.66 0.65 2.27
C SER A 86 0.77 -0.17 3.56
N THR A 87 -0.32 -0.83 3.97
CA THR A 87 -0.35 -1.62 5.21
C THR A 87 -0.95 -3.00 5.01
N ALA A 88 -0.46 -3.98 5.75
CA ALA A 88 -1.09 -5.29 5.90
C ALA A 88 -1.18 -5.66 7.38
N LEU A 89 -2.22 -6.39 7.76
CA LEU A 89 -2.49 -6.73 9.15
C LEU A 89 -2.61 -8.24 9.29
N SER A 90 -2.04 -8.76 10.38
CA SER A 90 -2.22 -10.14 10.78
C SER A 90 -3.65 -10.37 11.24
N ARG A 91 -4.14 -11.61 11.08
CA ARG A 91 -5.51 -11.99 11.43
C ARG A 91 -5.84 -11.79 12.91
N ASP A 92 -4.85 -11.94 13.80
CA ASP A 92 -5.02 -11.73 15.23
C ASP A 92 -4.99 -10.24 15.63
N GLY A 93 -4.71 -9.35 14.68
CA GLY A 93 -4.61 -7.91 14.90
C GLY A 93 -3.42 -7.47 15.77
N LYS A 94 -2.45 -8.36 16.03
CA LYS A 94 -1.31 -8.07 16.92
C LYS A 94 -0.07 -7.62 16.15
N LYS A 95 0.05 -8.00 14.89
CA LYS A 95 1.16 -7.63 14.01
C LYS A 95 0.68 -6.91 12.77
N GLY A 96 1.49 -5.98 12.30
CA GLY A 96 1.25 -5.23 11.09
C GLY A 96 2.51 -5.12 10.24
N LEU A 97 2.33 -4.93 8.95
CA LEU A 97 3.38 -4.57 8.01
C LEU A 97 3.07 -3.21 7.42
N VAL A 98 4.08 -2.37 7.30
CA VAL A 98 3.98 -1.11 6.55
C VAL A 98 5.08 -1.08 5.52
N ARG A 99 4.71 -0.84 4.27
CA ARG A 99 5.67 -0.70 3.18
C ARG A 99 5.58 0.69 2.57
N PHE A 100 6.73 1.29 2.31
CA PHE A 100 6.86 2.50 1.51
C PHE A 100 7.59 2.16 0.24
N TRP A 101 6.93 2.27 -0.91
CA TRP A 101 7.56 2.07 -2.22
C TRP A 101 7.07 3.12 -3.22
N ARG A 102 7.85 3.32 -4.29
CA ARG A 102 7.55 4.34 -5.29
C ARG A 102 6.28 4.01 -6.08
N GLY A 103 5.96 2.73 -6.26
CA GLY A 103 4.78 2.26 -7.00
C GLY A 103 3.44 2.50 -6.32
N ALA A 104 3.39 2.93 -5.04
CA ALA A 104 2.13 3.24 -4.33
C ALA A 104 1.87 4.75 -4.29
N VAL A 105 2.63 5.54 -5.05
CA VAL A 105 2.25 6.93 -5.30
C VAL A 105 1.22 6.91 -6.41
N SER A 106 0.04 7.49 -6.16
CA SER A 106 -1.02 7.54 -7.17
C SER A 106 -0.52 8.31 -8.39
N MET A 107 -0.70 7.71 -9.57
CA MET A 107 -0.41 8.37 -10.84
C MET A 107 -1.72 8.75 -11.51
N PRO A 108 -1.84 9.97 -12.07
CA PRO A 108 -3.01 10.31 -12.86
C PRO A 108 -3.01 9.49 -14.15
N ILE A 109 -4.20 9.26 -14.71
CA ILE A 109 -4.36 8.64 -16.04
C ILE A 109 -3.74 9.56 -17.10
N PHE A 110 -3.96 10.86 -16.95
CA PHE A 110 -3.43 11.89 -17.84
C PHE A 110 -3.15 13.21 -17.08
N GLY A 111 -2.18 13.99 -17.56
CA GLY A 111 -1.94 15.34 -17.03
C GLY A 111 -1.44 15.37 -15.57
N ARG A 112 -1.97 16.29 -14.76
CA ARG A 112 -1.58 16.50 -13.36
C ARG A 112 -2.70 16.06 -12.41
N PRO A 113 -2.40 15.30 -11.35
CA PRO A 113 -3.43 14.84 -10.40
C PRO A 113 -4.01 16.03 -9.62
N THR A 114 -5.22 15.87 -9.07
CA THR A 114 -5.85 16.87 -8.19
C THR A 114 -4.98 17.15 -6.96
N PHE A 115 -4.38 16.10 -6.42
CA PHE A 115 -3.48 16.19 -5.28
C PHE A 115 -2.09 15.70 -5.72
N PRO A 116 -1.21 16.60 -6.21
CA PRO A 116 0.15 16.23 -6.54
C PRO A 116 0.89 15.84 -5.27
N GLU A 117 1.19 14.56 -5.13
CA GLU A 117 2.16 14.11 -4.16
C GLU A 117 3.56 14.53 -4.64
N PRO A 118 4.40 15.13 -3.78
CA PRO A 118 5.80 15.33 -4.12
C PRO A 118 6.36 13.97 -4.55
N PHE A 119 6.86 13.85 -5.77
CA PHE A 119 7.48 12.60 -6.18
C PHE A 119 8.58 12.26 -5.16
N PRO A 120 8.71 10.99 -4.75
CA PRO A 120 9.67 10.65 -3.72
C PRO A 120 11.05 11.14 -4.13
N SER A 121 11.70 11.87 -3.22
CA SER A 121 13.02 12.47 -3.51
C SER A 121 14.02 11.42 -4.01
N ASN A 122 15.14 11.84 -4.59
CA ASN A 122 16.22 10.93 -4.95
C ASN A 122 16.80 10.14 -3.76
N LYS A 123 16.46 10.53 -2.52
CA LYS A 123 16.83 9.82 -1.28
C LYS A 123 15.80 8.76 -0.85
N PHE A 124 14.65 8.67 -1.52
CA PHE A 124 13.63 7.67 -1.22
C PHE A 124 14.17 6.26 -1.49
N ARG A 125 13.99 5.37 -0.52
CA ARG A 125 14.30 3.94 -0.65
C ARG A 125 13.03 3.14 -0.34
N ASP A 126 12.86 2.01 -1.03
CA ASP A 126 11.82 1.04 -0.68
C ASP A 126 12.14 0.44 0.69
N ARG A 127 11.13 0.37 1.57
CA ARG A 127 11.28 -0.08 2.96
C ARG A 127 10.06 -0.86 3.37
N LEU A 128 10.30 -1.92 4.14
CA LEU A 128 9.27 -2.70 4.80
C LEU A 128 9.51 -2.68 6.30
N PHE A 129 8.46 -2.42 7.07
CA PHE A 129 8.49 -2.42 8.53
C PHE A 129 7.54 -3.47 9.07
N LEU A 130 8.00 -4.26 10.03
CA LEU A 130 7.18 -5.05 10.92
C LEU A 130 6.84 -4.23 12.17
N VAL A 131 5.58 -4.27 12.56
CA VAL A 131 5.06 -3.52 13.69
C VAL A 131 4.37 -4.47 14.65
N ASP A 132 4.75 -4.45 15.91
CA ASP A 132 3.95 -5.01 16.99
C ASP A 132 2.88 -3.98 17.40
N LEU A 133 1.61 -4.29 17.13
CA LEU A 133 0.49 -3.36 17.32
C LEU A 133 0.03 -3.26 18.77
N THR A 134 0.56 -4.13 19.65
CA THR A 134 0.28 -4.10 21.08
C THR A 134 1.20 -3.10 21.77
N THR A 135 2.48 -3.15 21.44
CA THR A 135 3.54 -2.34 22.05
C THR A 135 3.90 -1.10 21.24
N GLY A 136 3.60 -1.09 19.95
CA GLY A 136 4.04 -0.08 18.99
C GLY A 136 5.49 -0.22 18.57
N ALA A 137 6.17 -1.33 18.90
CA ALA A 137 7.53 -1.59 18.48
C ALA A 137 7.62 -1.76 16.96
N VAL A 138 8.67 -1.19 16.37
CA VAL A 138 8.90 -1.16 14.92
C VAL A 138 10.26 -1.77 14.60
N GLU A 139 10.29 -2.67 13.62
CA GLU A 139 11.50 -3.26 13.07
C GLU A 139 11.50 -3.06 11.55
N GLU A 140 12.56 -2.48 10.98
CA GLU A 140 12.75 -2.46 9.53
C GLU A 140 13.27 -3.83 9.07
N LEU A 141 12.55 -4.42 8.12
CA LEU A 141 12.90 -5.71 7.54
C LEU A 141 13.62 -5.53 6.20
N PRO A 142 14.55 -6.44 5.85
CA PRO A 142 15.07 -6.48 4.50
C PRO A 142 13.93 -6.78 3.51
N LEU A 143 14.06 -6.32 2.27
CA LEU A 143 13.17 -6.74 1.18
C LEU A 143 13.60 -8.12 0.65
N PRO A 144 12.72 -8.85 -0.06
CA PRO A 144 13.14 -10.06 -0.78
C PRO A 144 14.31 -9.76 -1.73
N SER A 145 15.21 -10.74 -1.88
CA SER A 145 16.45 -10.57 -2.67
C SER A 145 16.23 -10.47 -4.18
N GLU A 146 15.05 -10.85 -4.67
CA GLU A 146 14.76 -10.96 -6.09
C GLU A 146 13.39 -10.39 -6.43
N GLY A 147 13.38 -9.64 -7.53
CA GLY A 147 12.21 -8.91 -8.00
C GLY A 147 11.82 -7.75 -7.09
N GLU A 148 10.89 -6.94 -7.59
CA GLU A 148 10.22 -5.91 -6.81
C GLU A 148 9.10 -6.58 -6.00
N LEU A 149 9.08 -6.40 -4.68
CA LEU A 149 7.96 -6.84 -3.85
C LEU A 149 6.70 -6.14 -4.37
N ILE A 150 5.61 -6.87 -4.64
CA ILE A 150 4.36 -6.27 -5.14
C ILE A 150 3.28 -6.44 -4.07
N GLU A 151 3.06 -7.68 -3.63
CA GLU A 151 2.07 -8.00 -2.61
C GLU A 151 2.78 -8.54 -1.37
N TYR A 152 2.26 -8.21 -0.19
CA TYR A 152 2.81 -8.69 1.08
C TYR A 152 1.70 -8.76 2.12
N GLY A 153 1.94 -9.52 3.18
CA GLY A 153 0.99 -9.67 4.27
C GLY A 153 1.29 -10.88 5.14
N PHE A 154 0.25 -11.38 5.79
CA PHE A 154 0.33 -12.58 6.63
C PHE A 154 -0.61 -13.65 6.06
N ASP A 155 -0.21 -14.91 6.19
CA ASP A 155 -1.11 -16.03 5.97
C ASP A 155 -2.03 -16.27 7.18
N GLN A 156 -2.90 -17.28 7.09
CA GLN A 156 -3.84 -17.62 8.16
C GLN A 156 -3.15 -18.03 9.47
N GLY A 157 -1.91 -18.53 9.42
CA GLY A 157 -1.10 -18.90 10.58
C GLY A 157 -0.29 -17.73 11.14
N GLY A 158 -0.39 -16.54 10.56
CA GLY A 158 0.39 -15.36 10.97
C GLY A 158 1.84 -15.38 10.47
N ARG A 159 2.18 -16.26 9.52
CA ARG A 159 3.49 -16.24 8.85
C ARG A 159 3.48 -15.16 7.77
N MET A 160 4.55 -14.40 7.73
CA MET A 160 4.71 -13.31 6.77
C MET A 160 5.05 -13.85 5.39
N LEU A 161 4.30 -13.38 4.39
CA LEU A 161 4.48 -13.71 2.97
C LEU A 161 4.75 -12.44 2.17
N GLY A 162 5.61 -12.57 1.17
CA GLY A 162 5.91 -11.53 0.18
C GLY A 162 5.93 -12.12 -1.21
N LEU A 163 5.27 -11.47 -2.16
CA LEU A 163 5.21 -11.87 -3.56
C LEU A 163 5.88 -10.80 -4.41
N SER A 164 6.93 -11.16 -5.14
CA SER A 164 7.67 -10.24 -5.99
C SER A 164 7.49 -10.53 -7.47
N LEU A 165 7.77 -9.52 -8.29
CA LEU A 165 7.89 -9.64 -9.74
C LEU A 165 9.29 -9.24 -10.18
N GLU A 166 9.92 -10.13 -10.94
CA GLU A 166 11.18 -9.89 -11.62
C GLU A 166 10.91 -9.75 -13.13
N SER A 167 11.24 -8.59 -13.68
CA SER A 167 11.22 -8.36 -15.12
C SER A 167 12.54 -8.84 -15.72
N GLY A 168 12.46 -9.85 -16.57
CA GLY A 168 13.58 -10.35 -17.37
C GLY A 168 13.89 -9.45 -18.57
N PRO A 169 14.91 -9.81 -19.36
CA PRO A 169 15.26 -9.05 -20.55
C PRO A 169 14.10 -9.03 -21.55
N VAL A 170 13.92 -7.88 -22.21
CA VAL A 170 12.99 -7.77 -23.33
C VAL A 170 13.54 -8.62 -24.48
N ILE A 171 12.91 -9.76 -24.74
CA ILE A 171 13.28 -10.60 -25.89
C ILE A 171 12.62 -9.97 -27.11
N GLU A 172 13.39 -9.27 -27.95
CA GLU A 172 12.94 -8.86 -29.28
C GLU A 172 12.67 -10.13 -30.10
N GLN A 173 11.41 -10.58 -30.13
CA GLN A 173 10.99 -11.54 -31.15
C GLN A 173 11.06 -10.81 -32.50
N GLN A 174 12.10 -11.09 -33.29
CA GLN A 174 12.21 -10.70 -34.69
C GLN A 174 11.04 -11.32 -35.48
N ARG A 175 9.88 -10.66 -35.49
CA ARG A 175 8.87 -10.90 -36.51
C ARG A 175 9.24 -10.06 -37.74
N PRO A 176 9.14 -10.60 -38.97
CA PRO A 176 9.42 -9.83 -40.17
C PRO A 176 8.53 -8.59 -40.19
N ARG A 177 9.15 -7.41 -40.21
CA ARG A 177 8.47 -6.12 -40.31
C ARG A 177 7.72 -6.07 -41.64
N ALA A 178 6.41 -6.30 -41.62
CA ALA A 178 5.56 -5.94 -42.73
C ALA A 178 5.48 -4.41 -42.76
N VAL A 179 6.06 -3.82 -43.81
CA VAL A 179 5.99 -2.39 -44.10
C VAL A 179 4.96 -2.24 -45.21
N GLU A 180 3.84 -1.58 -44.92
CA GLU A 180 2.99 -1.06 -45.99
C GLU A 180 3.58 0.28 -46.47
N LEU A 181 3.85 0.34 -47.76
CA LEU A 181 4.14 1.58 -48.47
C LEU A 181 2.80 2.13 -48.97
N ASP A 182 2.38 3.27 -48.44
CA ASP A 182 1.38 4.12 -49.08
C ASP A 182 1.87 4.47 -50.50
N GLY A 183 0.95 4.59 -51.48
CA GLY A 183 1.21 5.04 -52.85
C GLY A 183 1.91 6.41 -53.01
N ALA A 184 2.18 7.13 -51.91
CA ALA A 184 3.05 8.30 -51.82
C ALA A 184 4.47 8.02 -51.27
N GLY A 185 4.85 6.75 -51.07
CA GLY A 185 6.20 6.34 -50.66
C GLY A 185 6.57 6.60 -49.20
N ARG A 186 5.60 6.90 -48.33
CA ARG A 186 5.82 7.02 -46.87
C ARG A 186 5.67 5.67 -46.18
N GLN A 187 6.71 5.28 -45.44
CA GLN A 187 6.66 4.13 -44.54
C GLN A 187 5.80 4.47 -43.32
N SER A 188 4.71 3.74 -43.11
CA SER A 188 4.01 3.71 -41.83
C SER A 188 4.38 2.42 -41.11
N THR A 189 4.82 2.53 -39.85
CA THR A 189 5.06 1.35 -39.02
C THR A 189 3.72 0.93 -38.43
N ILE A 190 3.15 -0.19 -38.88
CA ILE A 190 1.98 -0.78 -38.23
C ILE A 190 2.40 -1.08 -36.78
N GLY A 191 1.67 -0.50 -35.82
CA GLY A 191 1.95 -0.59 -34.38
C GLY A 191 2.05 -2.04 -33.91
N GLY A 192 3.27 -2.56 -33.86
CA GLY A 192 3.55 -3.84 -33.22
C GLY A 192 3.38 -3.71 -31.71
N LYS A 193 2.67 -4.67 -31.09
CA LYS A 193 2.68 -4.86 -29.63
C LYS A 193 4.15 -4.84 -29.17
N ARG A 194 4.48 -4.01 -28.17
CA ARG A 194 5.79 -4.04 -27.51
C ARG A 194 6.14 -5.51 -27.19
N PRO A 195 7.38 -5.96 -27.44
CA PRO A 195 7.80 -7.28 -27.00
C PRO A 195 7.61 -7.34 -25.48
N ALA A 196 6.83 -8.32 -25.00
CA ALA A 196 6.61 -8.50 -23.58
C ALA A 196 7.93 -8.98 -22.94
N ALA A 197 8.39 -8.28 -21.90
CA ALA A 197 9.48 -8.78 -21.08
C ALA A 197 9.06 -10.14 -20.51
N SER A 198 9.97 -11.12 -20.46
CA SER A 198 9.67 -12.35 -19.73
C SER A 198 9.62 -12.00 -18.25
N MET A 199 8.46 -12.14 -17.61
CA MET A 199 8.32 -11.84 -16.18
C MET A 199 8.35 -13.13 -15.38
N THR A 200 8.97 -13.10 -14.22
CA THR A 200 8.92 -14.19 -13.25
C THR A 200 8.32 -13.68 -11.96
N ALA A 201 7.31 -14.36 -11.45
CA ALA A 201 6.74 -14.10 -10.14
C ALA A 201 7.39 -15.04 -9.12
N HIS A 202 7.67 -14.53 -7.92
CA HIS A 202 8.23 -15.32 -6.81
C HIS A 202 7.40 -15.16 -5.55
N ALA A 203 7.19 -16.24 -4.80
CA ALA A 203 6.64 -16.20 -3.46
C ALA A 203 7.73 -16.45 -2.42
N PHE A 204 7.72 -15.70 -1.33
CA PHE A 204 8.65 -15.82 -0.21
C PHE A 204 7.91 -15.89 1.12
N ALA A 205 8.48 -16.61 2.08
CA ALA A 205 8.14 -16.52 3.49
C ALA A 205 9.29 -15.88 4.29
N PHE A 206 8.98 -15.01 5.25
CA PHE A 206 9.99 -14.46 6.16
C PHE A 206 10.14 -15.35 7.39
N LEU A 207 11.29 -16.01 7.53
CA LEU A 207 11.56 -16.99 8.59
C LEU A 207 13.00 -16.82 9.10
N GLY A 208 13.16 -16.70 10.42
CA GLY A 208 14.47 -16.57 11.05
C GLY A 208 15.27 -15.35 10.59
N GLY A 209 14.60 -14.21 10.39
CA GLY A 209 15.23 -12.95 9.99
C GLY A 209 15.58 -12.82 8.50
N ARG A 210 15.11 -13.74 7.65
CA ARG A 210 15.40 -13.73 6.21
C ARG A 210 14.21 -14.19 5.37
N TRP A 211 14.16 -13.73 4.12
CA TRP A 211 13.22 -14.23 3.11
C TRP A 211 13.69 -15.55 2.54
N LEU A 212 12.82 -16.56 2.56
CA LEU A 212 13.02 -17.86 1.94
C LEU A 212 12.04 -18.01 0.79
N ARG A 213 12.56 -18.28 -0.42
CA ARG A 213 11.72 -18.49 -1.59
C ARG A 213 10.97 -19.82 -1.48
N MET A 214 9.68 -19.78 -1.79
CA MET A 214 8.77 -20.92 -1.74
C MET A 214 8.36 -21.38 -3.14
N GLU A 215 8.16 -20.43 -4.05
CA GLU A 215 7.62 -20.68 -5.39
C GLU A 215 8.22 -19.69 -6.39
N SER A 216 8.39 -20.13 -7.63
CA SER A 216 8.70 -19.27 -8.79
C SER A 216 7.85 -19.72 -9.97
N LYS A 217 7.21 -18.79 -10.68
CA LYS A 217 6.41 -19.08 -11.87
C LYS A 217 6.63 -18.03 -12.95
N SER A 218 6.59 -18.47 -14.22
CA SER A 218 6.49 -17.55 -15.35
C SER A 218 5.22 -16.72 -15.25
N SER A 219 5.32 -15.44 -15.61
CA SER A 219 4.24 -14.46 -15.52
C SER A 219 4.24 -13.52 -16.73
N SER A 220 3.32 -12.56 -16.73
CA SER A 220 3.14 -11.52 -17.75
C SER A 220 2.54 -10.27 -17.11
N ASP A 221 2.50 -9.16 -17.83
CA ASP A 221 1.87 -7.92 -17.35
C ASP A 221 0.43 -8.11 -16.87
N GLY A 222 -0.32 -9.01 -17.52
CA GLY A 222 -1.71 -9.31 -17.16
C GLY A 222 -1.86 -10.23 -15.94
N LEU A 223 -0.90 -11.13 -15.69
CA LEU A 223 -0.94 -12.06 -14.57
C LEU A 223 -0.24 -11.50 -13.33
N GLY A 224 0.94 -10.91 -13.47
CA GLY A 224 1.77 -10.44 -12.36
C GLY A 224 1.92 -11.51 -11.26
N THR A 225 1.71 -11.12 -10.01
CA THR A 225 1.77 -12.04 -8.87
C THR A 225 0.59 -13.02 -8.81
N ALA A 226 -0.46 -12.83 -9.64
CA ALA A 226 -1.61 -13.74 -9.71
C ALA A 226 -1.25 -15.13 -10.25
N ALA A 227 -0.08 -15.30 -10.86
CA ALA A 227 0.43 -16.61 -11.26
C ALA A 227 0.72 -17.54 -10.05
N LEU A 228 1.01 -16.99 -8.87
CA LEU A 228 1.48 -17.72 -7.69
C LEU A 228 0.32 -18.36 -6.89
N GLU A 229 0.48 -19.59 -6.42
CA GLU A 229 -0.55 -20.24 -5.59
C GLU A 229 -0.65 -19.57 -4.21
N HIS A 230 0.50 -19.24 -3.61
CA HIS A 230 0.58 -18.63 -2.28
C HIS A 230 -0.09 -17.26 -2.19
N ARG A 231 -0.47 -16.66 -3.33
CA ARG A 231 -1.30 -15.45 -3.36
C ARG A 231 -2.63 -15.64 -2.66
N LYS A 232 -3.22 -16.84 -2.74
CA LYS A 232 -4.50 -17.17 -2.09
C LYS A 232 -4.38 -17.27 -0.56
N GLU A 233 -3.16 -17.46 -0.06
CA GLU A 233 -2.88 -17.55 1.38
C GLU A 233 -2.76 -16.17 2.04
N LEU A 234 -2.42 -15.13 1.27
CA LEU A 234 -2.36 -13.77 1.78
C LEU A 234 -3.72 -13.31 2.30
N GLY A 235 -3.73 -12.85 3.56
CA GLY A 235 -4.88 -12.22 4.20
C GLY A 235 -5.22 -10.84 3.64
N GLU A 236 -5.91 -10.04 4.44
CA GLU A 236 -6.29 -8.68 4.06
C GLU A 236 -5.06 -7.78 3.84
N ARG A 237 -5.04 -7.06 2.73
CA ARG A 237 -3.91 -6.25 2.27
C ARG A 237 -4.37 -4.95 1.63
N SER A 238 -3.70 -3.85 1.95
CA SER A 238 -4.13 -2.56 1.44
C SER A 238 -3.96 -2.43 -0.07
N ILE A 239 -2.92 -3.02 -0.67
CA ILE A 239 -2.68 -2.85 -2.11
C ILE A 239 -3.86 -3.35 -2.97
N ARG A 240 -4.54 -4.43 -2.55
CA ARG A 240 -5.77 -4.87 -3.20
C ARG A 240 -6.93 -3.94 -2.89
N ALA A 241 -7.00 -3.44 -1.66
CA ALA A 241 -8.01 -2.46 -1.27
C ALA A 241 -7.83 -1.10 -1.96
N LEU A 242 -6.69 -0.84 -2.58
CA LEU A 242 -6.36 0.40 -3.28
C LEU A 242 -6.34 0.25 -4.81
N ASP A 243 -6.63 -0.96 -5.31
CA ASP A 243 -6.74 -1.24 -6.74
C ASP A 243 -7.85 -0.37 -7.37
N PRO A 244 -7.58 0.30 -8.50
CA PRO A 244 -8.54 1.13 -9.22
C PRO A 244 -9.57 0.34 -10.02
N ARG A 245 -9.35 -0.96 -10.22
CA ARG A 245 -10.31 -1.81 -10.93
C ARG A 245 -11.57 -2.02 -10.12
N PHE A 246 -12.70 -2.00 -10.81
CA PHE A 246 -14.01 -2.23 -10.23
C PHE A 246 -14.86 -3.12 -11.14
N GLU A 247 -15.88 -3.74 -10.55
CA GLU A 247 -16.89 -4.47 -11.31
C GLU A 247 -17.80 -3.45 -12.00
N ALA A 248 -17.62 -3.32 -13.30
CA ALA A 248 -18.30 -2.33 -14.12
C ALA A 248 -19.59 -2.93 -14.70
N HIS A 249 -20.72 -2.26 -14.51
CA HIS A 249 -21.99 -2.60 -15.14
C HIS A 249 -22.38 -1.51 -16.14
N GLU A 250 -22.98 -1.90 -17.27
CA GLU A 250 -23.51 -0.94 -18.23
C GLU A 250 -24.71 -0.19 -17.62
N ILE A 251 -24.83 1.09 -17.93
CA ILE A 251 -26.01 1.88 -17.61
C ILE A 251 -26.90 1.83 -18.85
N GLU A 252 -28.11 1.28 -18.74
CA GLU A 252 -29.05 1.12 -19.86
C GLU A 252 -30.14 2.21 -19.91
N ASP A 253 -30.29 2.99 -18.85
CA ASP A 253 -31.36 3.99 -18.72
C ASP A 253 -30.96 5.32 -19.38
N ASP A 254 -31.56 5.61 -20.53
CA ASP A 254 -31.32 6.84 -21.31
C ASP A 254 -31.57 8.12 -20.50
N VAL A 255 -32.54 8.11 -19.58
CA VAL A 255 -32.83 9.27 -18.70
C VAL A 255 -31.65 9.58 -17.77
N VAL A 256 -30.86 8.55 -17.43
CA VAL A 256 -29.63 8.67 -16.65
C VAL A 256 -28.43 8.93 -17.55
N LEU A 257 -28.34 8.30 -18.72
CA LEU A 257 -27.21 8.42 -19.64
C LEU A 257 -27.10 9.81 -20.27
N ASP A 258 -28.21 10.41 -20.72
CA ASP A 258 -28.20 11.73 -21.36
C ASP A 258 -27.46 12.80 -20.54
N PRO A 259 -27.82 13.05 -19.26
CA PRO A 259 -27.08 14.01 -18.44
C PRO A 259 -25.65 13.57 -18.10
N LEU A 260 -25.35 12.27 -18.12
CA LEU A 260 -23.98 11.79 -17.95
C LEU A 260 -23.13 12.09 -19.19
N TYR A 261 -23.67 11.95 -20.39
CA TYR A 261 -22.95 12.22 -21.62
C TYR A 261 -22.49 13.68 -21.72
N GLU A 262 -23.32 14.63 -21.29
CA GLU A 262 -22.95 16.05 -21.18
C GLU A 262 -21.77 16.31 -20.22
N LEU A 263 -21.54 15.41 -19.25
CA LEU A 263 -20.47 15.50 -18.28
C LEU A 263 -19.20 14.74 -18.70
N SER A 264 -19.22 14.05 -19.84
CA SER A 264 -18.10 13.24 -20.30
C SER A 264 -16.87 14.12 -20.59
N PRO A 265 -15.69 13.76 -20.08
CA PRO A 265 -14.48 14.52 -20.34
C PRO A 265 -13.93 14.18 -21.74
N GLU A 266 -13.21 15.12 -22.35
CA GLU A 266 -12.42 14.83 -23.55
C GLU A 266 -11.27 13.86 -23.27
N GLN A 267 -10.71 13.93 -22.06
CA GLN A 267 -9.63 13.08 -21.57
C GLN A 267 -9.80 12.80 -20.07
N PRO A 268 -9.52 11.58 -19.59
CA PRO A 268 -9.11 10.40 -20.37
C PRO A 268 -10.28 9.80 -21.17
N GLU A 269 -9.97 9.13 -22.28
CA GLU A 269 -10.94 8.31 -23.02
C GLU A 269 -11.59 7.28 -22.09
N GLY A 270 -12.88 7.04 -22.27
CA GLY A 270 -13.62 6.15 -21.38
C GLY A 270 -15.12 6.13 -21.68
N GLN A 271 -15.86 5.52 -20.78
CA GLN A 271 -17.31 5.44 -20.82
C GLN A 271 -17.90 5.41 -19.41
N TRP A 272 -19.19 5.69 -19.29
CA TRP A 272 -19.90 5.62 -18.03
C TRP A 272 -20.27 4.18 -17.68
N PHE A 273 -20.00 3.80 -16.44
CA PHE A 273 -20.41 2.52 -15.87
C PHE A 273 -21.11 2.71 -14.54
N GLU A 274 -22.06 1.84 -14.21
CA GLU A 274 -22.61 1.74 -12.87
C GLU A 274 -21.66 0.94 -11.98
N PHE A 275 -21.26 1.55 -10.86
CA PHE A 275 -20.75 0.85 -9.69
C PHE A 275 -21.92 0.65 -8.72
N LYS A 276 -22.27 -0.61 -8.44
CA LYS A 276 -23.37 -0.99 -7.54
C LYS A 276 -22.86 -1.88 -6.43
N SER A 277 -22.99 -1.43 -5.19
CA SER A 277 -22.60 -2.22 -4.03
C SER A 277 -23.46 -1.89 -2.81
N GLY A 278 -24.31 -2.85 -2.41
CA GLY A 278 -25.27 -2.66 -1.33
C GLY A 278 -26.22 -1.50 -1.61
N VAL A 279 -26.18 -0.47 -0.76
CA VAL A 279 -27.00 0.75 -0.87
C VAL A 279 -26.39 1.82 -1.79
N HIS A 280 -25.16 1.61 -2.26
CA HIS A 280 -24.44 2.57 -3.09
C HIS A 280 -24.66 2.25 -4.57
N ARG A 281 -25.10 3.26 -5.32
CA ARG A 281 -25.21 3.25 -6.78
C ARG A 281 -24.53 4.51 -7.30
N LEU A 282 -23.46 4.33 -8.07
CA LEU A 282 -22.67 5.43 -8.61
C LEU A 282 -22.53 5.26 -10.11
N ALA A 283 -22.54 6.35 -10.86
CA ALA A 283 -21.99 6.39 -12.20
C ALA A 283 -20.52 6.79 -12.10
N VAL A 284 -19.65 5.98 -12.69
CA VAL A 284 -18.20 6.15 -12.67
C VAL A 284 -17.73 6.22 -14.11
N TRP A 285 -17.00 7.27 -14.46
CA TRP A 285 -16.27 7.30 -15.72
C TRP A 285 -15.13 6.30 -15.62
N GLY A 286 -15.14 5.27 -16.46
CA GLY A 286 -14.17 4.20 -16.49
C GLY A 286 -13.31 4.24 -17.74
N THR A 287 -11.99 4.12 -17.58
CA THR A 287 -11.05 3.98 -18.70
C THR A 287 -10.74 2.51 -18.93
N PRO A 288 -10.66 2.04 -20.20
CA PRO A 288 -10.29 0.66 -20.49
C PRO A 288 -8.83 0.37 -20.10
N PHE A 289 -8.58 -0.82 -19.54
CA PHE A 289 -7.23 -1.32 -19.21
C PHE A 289 -7.15 -2.84 -19.39
N GLY A 290 -6.61 -3.28 -20.52
CA GLY A 290 -6.60 -4.71 -20.86
C GLY A 290 -8.03 -5.24 -21.00
N SER A 291 -8.40 -6.24 -20.20
CA SER A 291 -9.78 -6.74 -20.09
C SER A 291 -10.58 -6.08 -18.96
N ASP A 292 -9.95 -5.21 -18.18
CA ASP A 292 -10.54 -4.58 -17.00
C ASP A 292 -10.90 -3.11 -17.29
N VAL A 293 -11.59 -2.48 -16.35
CA VAL A 293 -11.91 -1.05 -16.35
C VAL A 293 -11.35 -0.40 -15.09
N LEU A 294 -10.68 0.74 -15.23
CA LEU A 294 -10.16 1.52 -14.10
C LEU A 294 -11.13 2.65 -13.75
N ALA A 295 -11.47 2.78 -12.47
CA ALA A 295 -12.26 3.89 -11.98
C ALA A 295 -11.46 5.20 -12.01
N THR A 296 -12.07 6.25 -12.57
CA THR A 296 -11.51 7.59 -12.54
C THR A 296 -12.13 8.46 -11.45
N GLY A 297 -11.58 9.66 -11.26
CA GLY A 297 -12.12 10.65 -10.34
C GLY A 297 -13.42 11.27 -10.78
N LEU A 298 -13.96 10.99 -11.97
CA LEU A 298 -15.28 11.48 -12.35
C LEU A 298 -16.38 10.51 -11.91
N ILE A 299 -17.02 10.85 -10.78
CA ILE A 299 -18.06 10.03 -10.14
C ILE A 299 -19.31 10.86 -9.90
N ARG A 300 -20.48 10.24 -10.10
CA ARG A 300 -21.80 10.77 -9.77
C ARG A 300 -22.60 9.78 -8.94
N GLN A 301 -23.42 10.30 -8.04
CA GLN A 301 -24.42 9.52 -7.33
C GLN A 301 -25.60 9.25 -8.27
N LEU A 302 -26.01 7.99 -8.36
CA LEU A 302 -27.23 7.60 -9.06
C LEU A 302 -28.40 7.52 -8.08
N GLU A 303 -29.51 8.12 -8.49
CA GLU A 303 -30.83 8.01 -7.90
C GLU A 303 -31.81 7.61 -9.03
N PRO A 304 -33.03 7.13 -8.72
CA PRO A 304 -34.03 6.90 -9.76
C PRO A 304 -34.20 8.16 -10.63
N GLU A 305 -33.91 8.02 -11.92
CA GLU A 305 -34.02 9.07 -12.94
C GLU A 305 -33.18 10.34 -12.65
N LYS A 306 -32.17 10.27 -11.77
CA LYS A 306 -31.40 11.46 -11.36
C LYS A 306 -29.92 11.16 -11.20
N VAL A 307 -29.12 12.10 -11.68
CA VAL A 307 -27.65 12.12 -11.57
C VAL A 307 -27.25 13.29 -10.68
N ASN A 308 -26.60 13.00 -9.56
CA ASN A 308 -26.20 14.02 -8.58
C ASN A 308 -24.69 14.02 -8.37
N ALA A 309 -24.13 15.19 -8.06
CA ALA A 309 -22.76 15.27 -7.57
C ALA A 309 -22.64 14.66 -6.16
N LEU A 310 -21.51 14.03 -5.86
CA LEU A 310 -21.17 13.65 -4.49
C LEU A 310 -20.79 14.88 -3.67
N PRO A 311 -21.25 15.02 -2.41
CA PRO A 311 -20.94 16.19 -1.60
C PRO A 311 -19.46 16.23 -1.23
N SER A 312 -18.83 17.40 -1.36
CA SER A 312 -17.42 17.65 -0.99
C SER A 312 -16.43 16.69 -1.67
N TYR A 313 -16.71 16.37 -2.93
CA TYR A 313 -15.94 15.46 -3.76
C TYR A 313 -15.03 16.24 -4.72
N PRO A 314 -13.71 16.34 -4.45
CA PRO A 314 -12.81 17.26 -5.14
C PRO A 314 -12.11 16.69 -6.37
N TYR A 315 -12.21 15.37 -6.59
CA TYR A 315 -11.40 14.68 -7.59
C TYR A 315 -11.82 15.01 -9.02
N ARG A 316 -10.85 14.88 -9.92
CA ARG A 316 -10.98 15.21 -11.33
C ARG A 316 -11.02 13.93 -12.18
N PRO A 317 -11.55 14.01 -13.41
CA PRO A 317 -11.63 12.84 -14.29
C PRO A 317 -10.30 12.13 -14.57
N ASN A 318 -9.16 12.77 -14.32
CA ASN A 318 -7.85 12.21 -14.56
C ASN A 318 -7.21 11.53 -13.33
N ASP A 319 -7.81 11.67 -12.14
CA ASP A 319 -7.35 10.93 -10.96
C ASP A 319 -7.76 9.45 -11.07
N MET A 320 -6.86 8.53 -10.72
CA MET A 320 -7.23 7.13 -10.55
C MET A 320 -7.80 6.91 -9.15
N MET A 321 -8.93 6.22 -9.06
CA MET A 321 -9.68 6.09 -7.81
C MET A 321 -9.83 4.64 -7.38
N SER A 322 -9.76 4.39 -6.08
CA SER A 322 -10.24 3.13 -5.52
C SER A 322 -11.59 3.33 -4.82
N LEU A 323 -12.50 2.39 -5.05
CA LEU A 323 -13.86 2.39 -4.50
C LEU A 323 -14.03 1.15 -3.61
N ARG A 324 -14.26 1.36 -2.31
CA ARG A 324 -14.44 0.27 -1.34
C ARG A 324 -15.68 0.45 -0.51
N THR A 325 -16.44 -0.62 -0.36
CA THR A 325 -17.62 -0.63 0.50
C THR A 325 -17.44 -1.56 1.69
N ARG A 326 -18.02 -1.18 2.83
CA ARG A 326 -18.21 -2.07 3.98
C ARG A 326 -19.46 -1.67 4.74
N GLY A 327 -20.42 -2.61 4.78
CA GLY A 327 -21.74 -2.34 5.31
C GLY A 327 -22.36 -1.13 4.59
N PRO A 328 -22.81 -0.08 5.31
CA PRO A 328 -23.39 1.10 4.70
C PRO A 328 -22.36 2.13 4.24
N TYR A 329 -21.06 1.90 4.43
CA TYR A 329 -20.00 2.87 4.15
C TYR A 329 -19.37 2.64 2.78
N LEU A 330 -19.11 3.74 2.08
CA LEU A 330 -18.32 3.81 0.86
C LEU A 330 -17.08 4.67 1.15
N LEU A 331 -15.90 4.10 0.96
CA LEU A 331 -14.61 4.77 1.02
C LEU A 331 -14.09 4.98 -0.40
N ILE A 332 -13.86 6.23 -0.76
CA ILE A 332 -13.27 6.65 -2.04
C ILE A 332 -11.90 7.29 -1.74
N THR A 333 -10.87 6.86 -2.46
CA THR A 333 -9.49 7.32 -2.27
C THR A 333 -8.78 7.44 -3.61
N LEU A 334 -7.66 8.15 -3.65
CA LEU A 334 -6.70 7.96 -4.74
C LEU A 334 -6.26 6.50 -4.78
N ALA A 335 -6.20 5.91 -5.96
CA ALA A 335 -5.71 4.55 -6.17
C ALA A 335 -4.22 4.45 -5.82
N ASP A 336 -3.79 3.22 -5.52
CA ASP A 336 -2.42 2.81 -5.14
C ASP A 336 -1.89 3.39 -3.82
N SER A 337 -2.11 4.68 -3.57
CA SER A 337 -1.74 5.40 -2.35
C SER A 337 -2.78 5.25 -1.24
N GLY A 338 -4.06 5.34 -1.56
CA GLY A 338 -5.11 5.53 -0.55
C GLY A 338 -5.14 6.94 0.04
N ALA A 339 -4.53 7.92 -0.63
CA ALA A 339 -4.48 9.29 -0.12
C ALA A 339 -5.81 10.04 -0.27
N HIS A 340 -5.93 11.12 0.49
CA HIS A 340 -7.02 12.09 0.45
C HIS A 340 -8.45 11.53 0.65
N PRO A 341 -8.70 10.57 1.55
CA PRO A 341 -9.96 9.81 1.59
C PRO A 341 -11.24 10.64 1.71
N ARG A 342 -12.31 10.09 1.16
CA ARG A 342 -13.71 10.48 1.41
C ARG A 342 -14.53 9.26 1.81
N MET A 343 -15.16 9.30 2.97
CA MET A 343 -16.06 8.25 3.45
C MET A 343 -17.50 8.75 3.47
N TYR A 344 -18.37 8.02 2.79
CA TYR A 344 -19.79 8.30 2.68
C TYR A 344 -20.62 7.23 3.39
N LYS A 345 -21.77 7.63 3.93
CA LYS A 345 -22.84 6.72 4.39
C LYS A 345 -24.11 7.08 3.63
N GLY A 346 -24.47 6.23 2.67
CA GLY A 346 -25.40 6.62 1.61
C GLY A 346 -24.91 7.89 0.93
N ARG A 347 -25.73 8.95 0.96
CA ARG A 347 -25.46 10.23 0.25
C ARG A 347 -24.70 11.27 1.07
N LYS A 348 -24.39 10.98 2.34
CA LYS A 348 -23.76 11.94 3.24
C LYS A 348 -22.27 11.64 3.36
N LEU A 349 -21.43 12.66 3.16
CA LEU A 349 -20.04 12.58 3.58
C LEU A 349 -20.03 12.53 5.12
N VAL A 350 -19.43 11.48 5.68
CA VAL A 350 -19.31 11.29 7.13
C VAL A 350 -17.89 11.52 7.63
N TRP A 351 -16.89 11.43 6.75
CA TRP A 351 -15.50 11.72 7.09
C TRP A 351 -14.65 11.99 5.86
N SER A 352 -13.64 12.82 6.02
CA SER A 352 -12.59 13.07 5.02
C SER A 352 -11.27 13.41 5.71
N SER A 353 -10.16 13.24 4.97
CA SER A 353 -8.85 13.74 5.39
C SER A 353 -8.12 14.33 4.18
N GLU A 354 -7.52 15.50 4.37
CA GLU A 354 -6.62 16.13 3.37
C GLU A 354 -5.16 15.73 3.57
N THR A 355 -4.83 15.14 4.73
CA THR A 355 -3.45 14.88 5.16
C THR A 355 -3.08 13.41 5.10
N ALA A 356 -4.06 12.51 5.19
CA ALA A 356 -3.82 11.07 5.11
C ALA A 356 -3.23 10.71 3.74
N ARG A 357 -2.13 9.97 3.77
CA ARG A 357 -1.36 9.52 2.59
C ARG A 357 -1.63 8.08 2.22
N ALA A 358 -2.16 7.31 3.15
CA ALA A 358 -2.76 6.02 2.86
C ALA A 358 -3.92 5.76 3.82
N VAL A 359 -4.94 5.09 3.33
CA VAL A 359 -6.07 4.65 4.14
C VAL A 359 -6.67 3.36 3.60
N THR A 360 -7.03 2.47 4.51
CA THR A 360 -7.92 1.34 4.20
C THR A 360 -8.92 1.14 5.32
N LEU A 361 -10.00 0.43 5.01
CA LEU A 361 -10.87 -0.10 6.05
C LEU A 361 -10.06 -1.05 6.95
N TRP A 362 -10.30 -0.98 8.25
CA TRP A 362 -9.70 -1.89 9.22
C TRP A 362 -10.18 -3.33 8.94
N PRO A 363 -9.34 -4.36 9.04
CA PRO A 363 -9.77 -5.74 8.82
C PRO A 363 -10.86 -6.23 9.77
N LYS A 364 -11.61 -7.25 9.34
CA LYS A 364 -12.62 -7.90 10.19
C LYS A 364 -12.02 -8.87 11.19
#